data_AF-A0A8C8SAB8-F1
#
_entry.id   AF-A0A8C8SAB8-F1
#
_cell.length_a   1.000
_cell.length_b   1.000
_cell.length_c   1.000
_cell.angle_alpha   90.00
_cell.angle_beta   90.00
_cell.angle_gamma   90.00
#
_symmetry.space_group_name_H-M   'P 1'
#
loop_
_entity.id
_entity.type
_entity.pdbx_description
1 polymer ?
#
loop_
_entity_poly.entity_id
_entity_poly.type
_entity_poly.pdbx_seq_one_letter_code
_entity_poly.pdbx_strand_id
1 'polypeptide(L)'
;RENIFFVFTDGFCLSVMMEESKLTSFQQRHLTECMKRGVSLPSHCNPTSSTEPKRAESASSPPKSRLSVSLLARPHLRPAEICRAGDAYTREKFKPRATRDLEREKQRLQNILATGKDMVEHKPQQKPVQAEKEEIPEPDRFEELVSEIQERKEFLAEMEALGQSKQHRGIVLTEISQKLREMEIIDKERSKDMREAMAKILPLGNKADPKS
;
A
#
# COMPACT_ATOMS: atom_id res chain seq x y z
N ARG A 1 1.40 -29.85 -5.87
CA ARG A 1 2.74 -29.24 -5.70
C ARG A 1 2.71 -27.95 -4.87
N GLU A 2 1.58 -27.60 -4.23
CA GLU A 2 1.42 -26.33 -3.50
C GLU A 2 1.76 -26.43 -2.00
N ASN A 3 1.85 -27.65 -1.44
CA ASN A 3 2.15 -27.84 -0.01
C ASN A 3 3.63 -27.69 0.36
N ILE A 4 4.56 -27.56 -0.59
CA ILE A 4 5.99 -27.47 -0.28
C ILE A 4 6.40 -26.04 0.08
N PHE A 5 5.72 -25.03 -0.48
CA PHE A 5 6.07 -23.63 -0.24
C PHE A 5 5.60 -23.13 1.13
N PHE A 6 4.45 -23.62 1.62
CA PHE A 6 3.89 -23.24 2.93
C PHE A 6 4.72 -23.80 4.11
N VAL A 7 5.26 -25.02 3.95
CA VAL A 7 6.10 -25.66 4.98
C VAL A 7 7.45 -24.96 5.14
N PHE A 8 7.95 -24.31 4.07
CA PHE A 8 9.25 -23.62 4.10
C PHE A 8 9.18 -22.27 4.84
N THR A 9 8.03 -21.58 4.80
CA THR A 9 7.83 -20.30 5.49
C THR A 9 7.51 -20.46 6.98
N ASP A 10 6.75 -21.48 7.34
CA ASP A 10 6.34 -21.71 8.74
C ASP A 10 7.51 -22.15 9.63
N GLY A 11 8.45 -22.92 9.08
CA GLY A 11 9.61 -23.42 9.83
C GLY A 11 10.60 -22.31 10.24
N PHE A 12 10.76 -21.30 9.39
CA PHE A 12 11.63 -20.15 9.69
C PHE A 12 11.03 -19.27 10.79
N CYS A 13 9.73 -18.96 10.70
CA CYS A 13 9.02 -18.14 11.68
C CYS A 13 9.05 -18.77 13.08
N LEU A 14 8.74 -20.07 13.18
CA LEU A 14 8.75 -20.77 14.45
C LEU A 14 10.14 -20.77 15.11
N SER A 15 11.21 -20.89 14.32
CA SER A 15 12.59 -20.83 14.83
C SER A 15 12.90 -19.48 15.48
N VAL A 16 12.50 -18.37 14.84
CA VAL A 16 12.69 -17.01 15.38
C VAL A 16 11.86 -16.82 16.66
N MET A 17 10.59 -17.26 16.66
CA MET A 17 9.72 -17.17 17.84
C MET A 17 10.26 -17.98 19.02
N MET A 18 10.88 -19.13 18.77
CA MET A 18 11.51 -19.98 19.79
C MET A 18 12.74 -19.32 20.42
N GLU A 19 13.52 -18.58 19.63
CA GLU A 19 14.70 -17.83 20.07
C GLU A 19 14.31 -16.59 20.89
N GLU A 20 13.32 -15.81 20.42
CA GLU A 20 12.81 -14.63 21.11
C GLU A 20 12.14 -14.96 22.45
N SER A 21 11.45 -16.11 22.53
CA SER A 21 10.72 -16.55 23.72
C SER A 21 11.63 -17.16 24.81
N LYS A 22 12.95 -17.23 24.58
CA LYS A 22 13.93 -17.81 25.50
C LYS A 22 13.54 -19.20 26.03
N LEU A 23 12.98 -20.04 25.14
CA LEU A 23 12.59 -21.40 25.49
C LEU A 23 13.81 -22.25 25.84
N THR A 24 13.64 -23.21 26.75
CA THR A 24 14.70 -24.18 27.07
C THR A 24 15.00 -25.08 25.88
N SER A 25 16.23 -25.61 25.78
CA SER A 25 16.63 -26.51 24.68
C SER A 25 15.72 -27.73 24.54
N PHE A 26 15.13 -28.21 25.64
CA PHE A 26 14.16 -29.30 25.64
C PHE A 26 12.83 -28.91 24.98
N GLN A 27 12.28 -27.74 25.35
CA GLN A 27 11.06 -27.21 24.75
C GLN A 27 11.26 -26.95 23.25
N GLN A 28 12.44 -26.43 22.88
CA GLN A 28 12.78 -26.21 21.48
C GLN A 28 12.79 -27.52 20.69
N ARG A 29 13.48 -28.54 21.21
CA ARG A 29 13.53 -29.87 20.59
C ARG A 29 12.14 -30.49 20.43
N HIS A 30 11.27 -30.37 21.42
CA HIS A 30 9.90 -30.90 21.37
C HIS A 30 9.08 -30.24 20.26
N LEU A 31 9.13 -28.90 20.15
CA LEU A 31 8.44 -28.16 19.10
C LEU A 31 8.96 -28.51 17.70
N THR A 32 10.28 -28.63 17.53
CA THR A 32 10.90 -29.03 16.26
C THR A 32 10.52 -30.46 15.86
N GLU A 33 10.43 -31.39 16.81
CA GLU A 33 9.97 -32.76 16.55
C GLU A 33 8.50 -32.81 16.10
N CYS A 34 7.61 -32.05 16.74
CA CYS A 34 6.21 -31.94 16.33
C CYS A 34 6.09 -31.44 14.88
N MET A 35 6.86 -30.41 14.53
CA MET A 35 6.90 -29.85 13.18
C MET A 35 7.41 -30.87 12.14
N LYS A 36 8.52 -31.57 12.44
CA LYS A 36 9.07 -32.61 11.55
C LYS A 36 8.10 -33.78 11.34
N ARG A 37 7.32 -34.13 12.34
CA ARG A 37 6.31 -35.20 12.29
C ARG A 37 4.99 -34.76 11.65
N GLY A 38 4.80 -33.46 11.39
CA GLY A 38 3.57 -32.91 10.84
C GLY A 38 2.37 -33.04 11.79
N VAL A 39 2.60 -33.15 13.10
CA VAL A 39 1.54 -33.19 14.12
C VAL A 39 1.24 -31.77 14.62
N SER A 40 0.05 -31.56 15.18
CA SER A 40 -0.31 -30.26 15.76
C SER A 40 0.65 -29.87 16.90
N LEU A 41 0.88 -28.56 17.04
CA LEU A 41 1.76 -28.05 18.09
C LEU A 41 1.17 -28.30 19.49
N PRO A 42 2.01 -28.67 20.48
CA PRO A 42 1.57 -28.97 21.84
C PRO A 42 1.07 -27.72 22.56
N SER A 43 -0.09 -27.82 23.23
CA SER A 43 -0.69 -26.72 24.02
C SER A 43 0.09 -26.40 25.29
N HIS A 44 0.92 -27.33 25.79
CA HIS A 44 1.75 -27.14 26.96
C HIS A 44 3.10 -27.83 26.77
N CYS A 45 4.19 -27.12 27.07
CA CYS A 45 5.54 -27.67 27.08
C CYS A 45 6.13 -27.51 28.49
N ASN A 46 6.44 -28.63 29.14
CA ASN A 46 6.97 -28.61 30.51
C ASN A 46 8.36 -27.91 30.55
N PRO A 47 8.63 -27.09 31.58
CA PRO A 47 9.86 -26.28 31.65
C PRO A 47 11.12 -27.11 31.93
N THR A 48 11.01 -28.31 32.50
CA THR A 48 12.17 -29.16 32.79
C THR A 48 11.78 -30.64 32.84
N SER A 49 12.59 -31.50 32.20
CA SER A 49 12.63 -32.97 32.34
C SER A 49 11.76 -33.83 31.40
N SER A 50 12.34 -34.97 30.98
CA SER A 50 11.77 -36.08 30.20
C SER A 50 10.84 -36.99 31.03
N THR A 51 10.55 -36.64 32.27
CA THR A 51 9.65 -37.39 33.14
C THR A 51 8.22 -36.97 32.89
N GLU A 52 7.37 -37.92 32.48
CA GLU A 52 5.91 -37.72 32.49
C GLU A 52 5.49 -37.27 33.90
N PRO A 53 4.67 -36.21 34.04
CA PRO A 53 4.10 -35.89 35.32
C PRO A 53 3.20 -37.06 35.73
N LYS A 54 3.60 -37.79 36.77
CA LYS A 54 2.63 -38.54 37.57
C LYS A 54 1.58 -37.51 37.97
N ARG A 55 0.34 -37.71 37.50
CA ARG A 55 -0.82 -36.96 37.98
C ARG A 55 -0.74 -36.98 39.51
N ALA A 56 -0.36 -35.85 40.11
CA ALA A 56 -0.42 -35.72 41.54
C ALA A 56 -1.89 -35.94 41.91
N GLU A 57 -2.17 -37.00 42.64
CA GLU A 57 -3.44 -37.14 43.33
C GLU A 57 -3.60 -35.87 44.15
N SER A 58 -4.59 -35.06 43.78
CA SER A 58 -4.85 -33.80 44.45
C SER A 58 -5.19 -34.12 45.90
N ALA A 59 -4.25 -33.86 46.81
CA ALA A 59 -4.50 -33.80 48.23
C ALA A 59 -5.73 -32.91 48.47
N SER A 60 -6.65 -33.42 49.28
CA SER A 60 -7.94 -32.79 49.54
C SER A 60 -7.77 -31.40 50.17
N SER A 61 -7.99 -30.36 49.37
CA SER A 61 -8.32 -29.04 49.93
C SER A 61 -9.78 -29.07 50.42
N PRO A 62 -10.11 -28.44 51.56
CA PRO A 62 -11.48 -28.37 52.04
C PRO A 62 -12.40 -27.68 51.01
N PRO A 63 -13.65 -28.13 50.84
CA PRO A 63 -14.50 -27.65 49.79
C PRO A 63 -14.89 -26.20 50.09
N LYS A 64 -14.37 -25.26 49.29
CA LYS A 64 -14.94 -23.92 49.18
C LYS A 64 -16.42 -24.10 48.85
N SER A 65 -17.31 -23.47 49.62
CA SER A 65 -18.76 -23.53 49.43
C SER A 65 -19.12 -23.03 48.03
N ARG A 66 -19.21 -23.96 47.08
CA ARG A 66 -19.85 -23.69 45.80
C ARG A 66 -21.32 -23.58 46.14
N LEU A 67 -21.89 -22.40 45.94
CA LEU A 67 -23.34 -22.22 45.95
C LEU A 67 -23.90 -23.34 45.06
N SER A 68 -24.64 -24.28 45.66
CA SER A 68 -25.28 -25.35 44.92
C SER A 68 -26.38 -24.70 44.09
N VAL A 69 -26.05 -24.34 42.85
CA VAL A 69 -27.07 -24.06 41.83
C VAL A 69 -27.88 -25.33 41.75
N SER A 70 -29.12 -25.26 42.23
CA SER A 70 -30.07 -26.36 42.29
C SER A 70 -30.09 -27.11 40.96
N LEU A 71 -29.58 -28.34 40.94
CA LEU A 71 -29.61 -29.24 39.77
C LEU A 71 -31.02 -29.80 39.49
N LEU A 72 -32.06 -29.27 40.15
CA LEU A 72 -33.47 -29.61 39.88
C LEU A 72 -34.08 -28.78 38.75
N ALA A 73 -33.43 -27.70 38.33
CA ALA A 73 -33.84 -26.99 37.13
C ALA A 73 -33.32 -27.76 35.91
N ARG A 74 -33.99 -28.86 35.54
CA ARG A 74 -33.81 -29.45 34.21
C ARG A 74 -34.05 -28.30 33.22
N PRO A 75 -33.05 -27.90 32.39
CA PRO A 75 -33.26 -26.84 31.43
C PRO A 75 -34.35 -27.33 30.47
N HIS A 76 -35.58 -26.87 30.68
CA HIS A 76 -36.66 -27.19 29.76
C HIS A 76 -36.29 -26.54 28.43
N LEU A 77 -36.17 -27.35 27.38
CA LEU A 77 -36.03 -26.83 26.03
C LEU A 77 -37.22 -25.90 25.77
N ARG A 78 -36.92 -24.68 25.30
CA ARG A 78 -37.95 -23.72 24.92
C ARG A 78 -38.76 -24.33 23.75
N PRO A 79 -40.11 -24.33 23.82
CA PRO A 79 -40.95 -24.72 22.69
C PRO A 79 -40.58 -23.93 21.43
N ALA A 80 -40.66 -24.59 20.26
CA ALA A 80 -40.24 -24.02 18.98
C ALA A 80 -40.97 -22.71 18.64
N GLU A 81 -42.22 -22.55 19.07
CA GLU A 81 -42.97 -21.30 18.92
C GLU A 81 -42.33 -20.14 19.67
N ILE A 82 -41.86 -20.35 20.91
CA ILE A 82 -41.21 -19.29 21.70
C ILE A 82 -39.87 -18.89 21.06
N CYS A 83 -39.13 -19.87 20.53
CA CYS A 83 -37.89 -19.58 19.81
C CYS A 83 -38.14 -18.77 18.53
N ARG A 84 -39.27 -19.03 17.83
CA ARG A 84 -39.66 -18.34 16.60
C ARG A 84 -40.46 -17.04 16.80
N ALA A 85 -41.02 -16.82 17.99
CA ALA A 85 -41.90 -15.67 18.26
C ALA A 85 -41.15 -14.33 18.30
N GLY A 86 -39.84 -14.36 18.53
CA GLY A 86 -39.00 -13.18 18.45
C GLY A 86 -38.57 -12.87 17.02
N ASP A 87 -38.03 -11.67 16.82
CA ASP A 87 -37.48 -11.24 15.52
C ASP A 87 -36.05 -11.79 15.26
N ALA A 88 -35.62 -12.79 16.05
CA ALA A 88 -34.23 -13.30 16.06
C ALA A 88 -33.80 -13.97 14.75
N TYR A 89 -34.76 -14.46 13.96
CA TYR A 89 -34.52 -15.07 12.65
C TYR A 89 -34.76 -14.10 11.50
N THR A 90 -35.28 -12.91 11.78
CA THR A 90 -35.51 -11.90 10.76
C THR A 90 -34.19 -11.22 10.46
N ARG A 91 -33.82 -11.20 9.19
CA ARG A 91 -32.62 -10.50 8.74
C ARG A 91 -32.81 -9.00 8.92
N GLU A 92 -31.88 -8.37 9.65
CA GLU A 92 -31.85 -6.92 9.79
C GLU A 92 -31.84 -6.25 8.40
N LYS A 93 -32.77 -5.31 8.21
CA LYS A 93 -32.82 -4.53 6.99
C LYS A 93 -31.74 -3.46 7.05
N PHE A 94 -30.92 -3.38 5.99
CA PHE A 94 -29.95 -2.30 5.85
C PHE A 94 -30.66 -0.96 5.95
N LYS A 95 -30.29 -0.16 6.94
CA LYS A 95 -30.70 1.23 7.06
C LYS A 95 -29.49 2.09 6.70
N PRO A 96 -29.47 2.76 5.54
CA PRO A 96 -28.39 3.67 5.22
C PRO A 96 -28.31 4.72 6.33
N ARG A 97 -27.12 4.83 6.94
CA ARG A 97 -26.85 5.90 7.89
C ARG A 97 -26.84 7.21 7.11
N ALA A 98 -27.30 8.31 7.73
CA ALA A 98 -27.15 9.63 7.14
C ALA A 98 -25.70 9.82 6.71
N THR A 99 -25.49 10.04 5.40
CA THR A 99 -24.17 10.25 4.82
C THR A 99 -23.58 11.48 5.49
N ARG A 100 -22.49 11.29 6.23
CA ARG A 100 -21.67 12.42 6.68
C ARG A 100 -21.02 13.03 5.44
N ASP A 101 -20.89 14.35 5.44
CA ASP A 101 -20.15 15.07 4.41
C ASP A 101 -18.70 14.54 4.37
N LEU A 102 -18.37 13.80 3.30
CA LEU A 102 -17.10 13.08 3.17
C LEU A 102 -15.95 14.07 3.07
N GLU A 103 -16.18 15.22 2.43
CA GLU A 103 -15.21 16.29 2.28
C GLU A 103 -14.86 16.90 3.64
N ARG A 104 -15.85 17.10 4.52
CA ARG A 104 -15.59 17.57 5.90
C ARG A 104 -14.78 16.58 6.72
N GLU A 105 -15.12 15.29 6.67
CA GLU A 105 -14.38 14.27 7.42
C GLU A 105 -12.96 14.10 6.87
N LYS A 106 -12.78 14.18 5.54
CA LYS A 106 -11.45 14.18 4.92
C LYS A 106 -10.61 15.35 5.43
N GLN A 107 -11.15 16.57 5.43
CA GLN A 107 -10.43 17.75 5.91
C GLN A 107 -10.07 17.62 7.40
N ARG A 108 -11.02 17.14 8.21
CA ARG A 108 -10.80 16.86 9.63
C ARG A 108 -9.64 15.90 9.85
N LEU A 109 -9.65 14.76 9.15
CA LEU A 109 -8.59 13.76 9.25
C LEU A 109 -7.24 14.29 8.74
N GLN A 110 -7.23 15.09 7.67
CA GLN A 110 -6.01 15.77 7.21
C GLN A 110 -5.41 16.66 8.31
N ASN A 111 -6.23 17.47 8.99
CA ASN A 111 -5.77 18.32 10.08
C ASN A 111 -5.21 17.51 11.26
N ILE A 112 -5.86 16.38 11.60
CA ILE A 112 -5.41 15.48 12.65
C ILE A 112 -4.09 14.80 12.26
N LEU A 113 -3.94 14.32 11.04
CA LEU A 113 -2.72 13.64 10.60
C LEU A 113 -1.54 14.62 10.44
N ALA A 114 -1.80 15.83 9.97
CA ALA A 114 -0.76 16.84 9.77
C ALA A 114 -0.33 17.49 11.10
N THR A 115 -1.28 17.88 11.94
CA THR A 115 -1.04 18.75 13.10
C THR A 115 -1.30 18.04 14.44
N GLY A 116 -1.88 16.84 14.43
CA GLY A 116 -2.24 16.09 15.64
C GLY A 116 -3.46 16.64 16.39
N LYS A 117 -4.16 17.64 15.84
CA LYS A 117 -5.28 18.34 16.49
C LYS A 117 -6.46 18.49 15.56
N ASP A 118 -7.65 18.26 16.12
CA ASP A 118 -8.94 18.47 15.46
C ASP A 118 -9.32 19.96 15.54
N MET A 119 -8.61 20.81 14.80
CA MET A 119 -8.90 22.24 14.77
C MET A 119 -10.06 22.49 13.81
N VAL A 120 -11.29 22.43 14.32
CA VAL A 120 -12.45 23.09 13.70
C VAL A 120 -12.47 24.55 14.14
N GLU A 121 -11.43 25.30 13.79
CA GLU A 121 -11.47 26.77 13.92
C GLU A 121 -11.80 27.34 12.55
N HIS A 122 -13.08 27.61 12.33
CA HIS A 122 -13.51 28.58 11.32
C HIS A 122 -12.91 29.94 11.69
N LYS A 123 -11.69 30.21 11.23
CA LYS A 123 -11.24 31.58 11.05
C LYS A 123 -11.86 32.11 9.77
N PRO A 124 -12.63 33.22 9.81
CA PRO A 124 -12.97 33.92 8.60
C PRO A 124 -11.72 34.65 8.10
N GLN A 125 -11.54 34.64 6.79
CA GLN A 125 -10.46 35.29 6.03
C GLN A 125 -9.15 34.47 6.03
N GLN A 126 -8.55 34.20 4.87
CA GLN A 126 -8.33 35.16 3.79
C GLN A 126 -8.79 34.58 2.44
N LYS A 127 -9.06 35.47 1.47
CA LYS A 127 -9.04 35.11 0.05
C LYS A 127 -7.85 34.19 -0.18
N PRO A 128 -7.93 33.18 -1.06
CA PRO A 128 -6.73 32.49 -1.44
C PRO A 128 -5.79 33.58 -1.94
N VAL A 129 -4.74 33.86 -1.14
CA VAL A 129 -3.47 34.25 -1.70
C VAL A 129 -3.28 33.14 -2.70
N GLN A 130 -3.46 33.51 -3.96
CA GLN A 130 -2.98 32.73 -5.07
C GLN A 130 -1.59 32.37 -4.57
N ALA A 131 -1.42 31.09 -4.17
CA ALA A 131 -0.12 30.51 -4.34
C ALA A 131 0.14 30.91 -5.79
N GLU A 132 1.11 31.79 -5.99
CA GLU A 132 1.96 31.67 -7.14
C GLU A 132 2.30 30.16 -7.11
N LYS A 133 1.44 29.36 -7.77
CA LYS A 133 1.93 28.51 -8.82
C LYS A 133 2.91 29.47 -9.47
N GLU A 134 4.18 29.33 -9.12
CA GLU A 134 5.23 29.55 -10.10
C GLU A 134 4.57 29.02 -11.36
N GLU A 135 4.14 29.93 -12.22
CA GLU A 135 3.70 29.58 -13.56
C GLU A 135 4.93 28.87 -14.05
N ILE A 136 4.94 27.54 -13.89
CA ILE A 136 5.96 26.69 -14.47
C ILE A 136 5.86 27.15 -15.91
N PRO A 137 6.88 27.87 -16.42
CA PRO A 137 6.81 28.44 -17.74
C PRO A 137 6.37 27.29 -18.63
N GLU A 138 5.26 27.50 -19.35
CA GLU A 138 4.63 26.44 -20.14
C GLU A 138 5.76 25.72 -20.87
N PRO A 139 6.01 24.44 -20.52
CA PRO A 139 7.26 23.79 -20.89
C PRO A 139 7.39 23.91 -22.39
N ASP A 140 8.54 24.39 -22.83
CA ASP A 140 8.79 24.58 -24.24
C ASP A 140 8.48 23.25 -24.95
N ARG A 141 7.74 23.29 -26.07
CA ARG A 141 7.33 22.08 -26.79
C ARG A 141 8.52 21.14 -27.07
N PHE A 142 9.71 21.71 -27.24
CA PHE A 142 10.96 20.97 -27.36
C PHE A 142 11.31 20.16 -26.09
N GLU A 143 11.18 20.75 -24.91
CA GLU A 143 11.41 20.08 -23.62
C GLU A 143 10.39 18.98 -23.34
N GLU A 144 9.11 19.19 -23.70
CA GLU A 144 8.09 18.14 -23.65
C GLU A 144 8.47 16.93 -24.51
N LEU A 145 8.93 17.16 -25.74
CA LEU A 145 9.33 16.06 -26.63
C LEU A 145 10.51 15.27 -26.08
N VAL A 146 11.46 15.94 -25.39
CA VAL A 146 12.59 15.28 -24.72
C VAL A 146 12.11 14.39 -23.58
N SER A 147 11.19 14.89 -22.74
CA SER A 147 10.66 14.12 -21.62
C SER A 147 9.84 12.91 -22.10
N GLU A 148 9.01 13.09 -23.12
CA GLU A 148 8.24 12.00 -23.72
C GLU A 148 9.14 10.93 -24.35
N ILE A 149 10.22 11.31 -25.04
CA ILE A 149 11.20 10.34 -25.57
C ILE A 149 11.85 9.54 -24.43
N GLN A 150 12.19 10.22 -23.33
CA GLN A 150 12.79 9.57 -22.18
C GLN A 150 11.83 8.58 -21.52
N GLU A 151 10.57 8.95 -21.30
CA GLU A 151 9.52 8.03 -20.84
C GLU A 151 9.39 6.81 -21.76
N ARG A 152 9.42 7.00 -23.08
CA ARG A 152 9.34 5.87 -24.02
C ARG A 152 10.54 4.93 -23.94
N LYS A 153 11.73 5.46 -23.66
CA LYS A 153 12.94 4.65 -23.46
C LYS A 153 12.86 3.88 -22.14
N GLU A 154 12.36 4.50 -21.09
CA GLU A 154 12.16 3.86 -19.78
C GLU A 154 11.12 2.77 -19.87
N PHE A 155 9.98 3.02 -20.53
CA PHE A 155 8.98 2.02 -20.82
C PHE A 155 9.57 0.80 -21.55
N LEU A 156 10.45 1.02 -22.54
CA LEU A 156 11.12 -0.11 -23.20
C LEU A 156 12.03 -0.90 -22.25
N ALA A 157 12.75 -0.23 -21.35
CA ALA A 157 13.59 -0.88 -20.36
C ALA A 157 12.75 -1.71 -19.37
N GLU A 158 11.60 -1.20 -18.94
CA GLU A 158 10.65 -1.93 -18.10
C GLU A 158 10.09 -3.15 -18.82
N MET A 159 9.66 -3.01 -20.08
CA MET A 159 9.15 -4.13 -20.88
C MET A 159 10.24 -5.17 -21.18
N GLU A 160 11.51 -4.76 -21.27
CA GLU A 160 12.65 -5.66 -21.38
C GLU A 160 12.89 -6.44 -20.10
N ALA A 161 12.81 -5.79 -18.94
CA ALA A 161 12.90 -6.45 -17.63
C ALA A 161 11.77 -7.49 -17.43
N LEU A 162 10.58 -7.24 -17.99
CA LEU A 162 9.46 -8.19 -18.01
C LEU A 162 9.57 -9.26 -19.12
N GLY A 163 10.58 -9.20 -19.99
CA GLY A 163 10.77 -10.14 -21.10
C GLY A 163 9.80 -9.95 -22.28
N GLN A 164 9.04 -8.85 -22.31
CA GLN A 164 8.04 -8.53 -23.33
C GLN A 164 8.55 -7.55 -24.41
N SER A 165 9.85 -7.26 -24.43
CA SER A 165 10.46 -6.28 -25.35
C SER A 165 10.09 -6.50 -26.83
N LYS A 166 10.01 -7.75 -27.28
CA LYS A 166 9.69 -8.08 -28.69
C LYS A 166 8.33 -7.56 -29.16
N GLN A 167 7.34 -7.46 -28.27
CA GLN A 167 5.98 -7.00 -28.63
C GLN A 167 5.92 -5.48 -28.76
N HIS A 168 6.68 -4.76 -27.92
CA HIS A 168 6.59 -3.31 -27.80
C HIS A 168 7.68 -2.56 -28.60
N ARG A 169 8.83 -3.19 -28.85
CA ARG A 169 10.00 -2.54 -29.46
C ARG A 169 9.71 -1.85 -30.78
N GLY A 170 8.93 -2.47 -31.68
CA GLY A 170 8.60 -1.87 -32.96
C GLY A 170 7.79 -0.58 -32.81
N ILE A 171 6.71 -0.64 -32.04
CA ILE A 171 5.79 0.49 -31.82
C ILE A 171 6.51 1.64 -31.14
N VAL A 172 7.27 1.35 -30.07
CA VAL A 172 7.93 2.41 -29.30
C VAL A 172 9.05 3.07 -30.10
N LEU A 173 9.80 2.32 -30.90
CA LEU A 173 10.81 2.91 -31.79
C LEU A 173 10.18 3.83 -32.84
N THR A 174 8.99 3.50 -33.36
CA THR A 174 8.28 4.38 -34.29
C THR A 174 7.81 5.67 -33.60
N GLU A 175 7.34 5.59 -32.35
CA GLU A 175 6.92 6.77 -31.58
C GLU A 175 8.12 7.66 -31.22
N ILE A 176 9.25 7.07 -30.82
CA ILE A 176 10.50 7.80 -30.60
C ILE A 176 10.93 8.50 -31.90
N SER A 177 10.87 7.80 -33.04
CA SER A 177 11.23 8.38 -34.34
C SER A 177 10.30 9.53 -34.76
N GLN A 178 9.01 9.42 -34.44
CA GLN A 178 8.04 10.49 -34.69
C GLN A 178 8.37 11.75 -33.86
N LYS A 179 8.65 11.57 -32.56
CA LYS A 179 9.02 12.67 -31.66
C LYS A 179 10.35 13.32 -32.05
N LEU A 180 11.35 12.52 -32.46
CA LEU A 180 12.62 13.04 -33.00
C LEU A 180 12.41 13.92 -34.23
N ARG A 181 11.54 13.50 -35.16
CA ARG A 181 11.24 14.31 -36.34
C ARG A 181 10.56 15.63 -35.98
N GLU A 182 9.65 15.61 -35.00
CA GLU A 182 9.01 16.84 -34.51
C GLU A 182 10.03 17.80 -33.91
N MET A 183 10.97 17.30 -33.10
CA MET A 183 12.07 18.11 -32.56
C MET A 183 12.95 18.72 -33.66
N GLU A 184 13.29 17.95 -34.71
CA GLU A 184 14.07 18.47 -35.84
C GLU A 184 13.37 19.61 -36.58
N ILE A 185 12.04 19.57 -36.68
CA ILE A 185 11.25 20.64 -37.33
C ILE A 185 11.34 21.91 -36.49
N ILE A 186 11.12 21.79 -35.17
CA ILE A 186 11.20 22.91 -34.23
C ILE A 186 12.59 23.56 -34.27
N ASP A 187 13.66 22.75 -34.27
CA ASP A 187 15.03 23.26 -34.32
C ASP A 187 15.35 23.99 -35.65
N LYS A 188 14.84 23.46 -36.78
CA LYS A 188 14.97 24.12 -38.09
C LYS A 188 14.26 25.47 -38.11
N GLU A 189 13.07 25.57 -37.55
CA GLU A 189 12.32 26.83 -37.44
C GLU A 189 13.07 27.85 -36.59
N ARG A 190 13.53 27.47 -35.39
CA ARG A 190 14.35 28.33 -34.52
C ARG A 190 15.63 28.82 -35.21
N SER A 191 16.32 27.92 -35.91
CA SER A 191 17.54 28.27 -36.64
C SER A 191 17.28 29.26 -37.78
N LYS A 192 16.09 29.21 -38.38
CA LYS A 192 15.67 30.13 -39.45
C LYS A 192 15.34 31.49 -38.86
N ASP A 193 14.58 31.52 -37.78
CA ASP A 193 14.21 32.77 -37.09
C ASP A 193 15.44 33.49 -36.54
N MET A 194 16.38 32.76 -35.95
CA MET A 194 17.67 33.32 -35.53
C MET A 194 18.46 33.91 -36.71
N ARG A 195 18.54 33.20 -37.85
CA ARG A 195 19.22 33.72 -39.05
C ARG A 195 18.56 34.99 -39.58
N GLU A 196 17.23 35.05 -39.59
CA GLU A 196 16.48 36.24 -40.03
C GLU A 196 16.70 37.42 -39.07
N ALA A 197 16.67 37.18 -37.76
CA ALA A 197 16.96 38.19 -36.75
C ALA A 197 18.38 38.74 -36.89
N MET A 198 19.37 37.88 -37.09
CA MET A 198 20.76 38.30 -37.36
C MET A 198 20.88 39.12 -38.63
N ALA A 199 20.20 38.73 -39.72
CA ALA A 199 20.20 39.48 -40.97
C ALA A 199 19.59 40.89 -40.83
N LYS A 200 18.57 41.06 -39.96
CA LYS A 200 17.99 42.37 -39.65
C LYS A 200 18.92 43.25 -38.79
N ILE A 201 19.73 42.64 -37.92
CA ILE A 201 20.67 43.35 -37.02
C ILE A 201 21.95 43.80 -37.75
N LEU A 202 22.26 43.24 -38.93
CA LEU A 202 23.33 43.71 -39.82
C LEU A 202 22.77 44.63 -40.92
N PRO A 203 22.51 45.93 -40.66
CA PRO A 203 22.27 46.87 -41.74
C PRO A 203 23.60 47.07 -42.49
N LEU A 204 23.55 46.81 -43.79
CA LEU A 204 24.60 47.03 -44.76
C LEU A 204 24.94 48.54 -44.81
N GLY A 205 25.85 48.97 -43.95
CA GLY A 205 26.52 50.26 -44.05
C GLY A 205 27.51 50.23 -45.21
N ASN A 206 27.03 50.38 -46.44
CA ASN A 206 27.85 50.71 -47.61
C ASN A 206 27.06 51.65 -48.52
N LYS A 207 26.95 52.92 -48.10
CA LYS A 207 26.72 54.03 -49.04
C LYS A 207 28.11 54.46 -49.52
N ALA A 208 28.56 53.91 -50.64
CA ALA A 208 29.66 54.51 -51.38
C ALA A 208 29.11 55.79 -52.01
N ASP A 209 29.60 56.94 -51.55
CA ASP A 209 29.35 58.23 -52.18
C ASP A 209 30.12 58.32 -53.51
N PRO A 210 29.47 58.57 -54.66
CA PRO A 210 30.18 58.91 -55.88
C PRO A 210 30.21 60.43 -56.03
N LYS A 211 31.20 61.10 -55.43
CA LYS A 211 31.60 62.47 -55.81
C LYS A 211 33.11 62.73 -55.63
N SER A 212 33.87 62.53 -56.69
CA SER A 212 34.87 63.49 -57.22
C SER A 212 35.32 63.05 -58.60
#